data_AF-A3MZQ5-F1
#
_entry.id   AF-A3MZQ5-F1
#
_cell.length_a   1.000
_cell.length_b   1.000
_cell.length_c   1.000
_cell.angle_alpha   90.00
_cell.angle_beta   90.00
_cell.angle_gamma   90.00
#
_symmetry.space_group_name_H-M   'P 1'
#
loop_
_entity.id
_entity.type
_entity.pdbx_description
1 polymer ?
#
loop_
_entity_poly.entity_id
_entity_poly.type
_entity_poly.pdbx_seq_one_letter_code
_entity_poly.pdbx_strand_id
1 'polypeptide(L)'
;MGVFDIHSVPLSTIESQLKAIAADFQISAFKIGMLGTAEVIECVANALRQYNFGKLVLDPVMIAKGGAPLLQQNAINALKTHLLPLADVITLNLPEAEALTGVKIIDDMTAYQAAKKLQDLGVKTVVIKGGHLADSQSAHCRDWVFTPMPSI
;
A
#
# COMPACT_ATOMS: atom_id res chain seq x y z
N MET A 1 16.62 2.25 13.21
CA MET A 1 17.07 1.09 12.41
C MET A 1 16.64 1.33 10.96
N GLY A 2 17.59 1.47 10.05
CA GLY A 2 17.36 1.81 8.64
C GLY A 2 17.59 0.62 7.71
N VAL A 3 17.25 0.80 6.43
CA VAL A 3 17.60 -0.12 5.35
C VAL A 3 18.97 0.32 4.81
N PHE A 4 19.95 -0.58 4.77
CA PHE A 4 21.32 -0.27 4.35
C PHE A 4 21.69 -0.81 2.98
N ASP A 5 20.98 -1.81 2.48
CA ASP A 5 21.18 -2.39 1.15
C ASP A 5 19.88 -3.04 0.64
N ILE A 6 19.70 -3.08 -0.67
CA ILE A 6 18.55 -3.68 -1.35
C ILE A 6 19.04 -4.49 -2.56
N HIS A 7 18.88 -5.81 -2.48
CA HIS A 7 19.14 -6.69 -3.62
C HIS A 7 17.82 -7.07 -4.31
N SER A 8 17.70 -6.76 -5.60
CA SER A 8 16.49 -7.06 -6.38
C SER A 8 16.42 -8.54 -6.78
N VAL A 9 15.22 -9.12 -6.68
CA VAL A 9 14.95 -10.47 -7.19
C VAL A 9 14.60 -10.36 -8.69
N PRO A 10 15.15 -11.21 -9.57
CA PRO A 10 14.82 -11.18 -10.99
C PRO A 10 13.31 -11.38 -11.24
N LEU A 11 12.74 -10.64 -12.19
CA LEU A 11 11.30 -10.69 -12.51
C LEU A 11 10.82 -12.10 -12.83
N SER A 12 11.57 -12.84 -13.65
CA SER A 12 11.26 -14.23 -14.00
C SER A 12 11.17 -15.15 -12.78
N THR A 13 11.96 -14.88 -11.74
CA THR A 13 11.89 -15.61 -10.47
C THR A 13 10.61 -15.25 -9.72
N ILE A 14 10.25 -13.97 -9.63
CA ILE A 14 9.01 -13.51 -9.00
C ILE A 14 7.79 -14.14 -9.70
N GLU A 15 7.73 -14.09 -11.03
CA GLU A 15 6.66 -14.69 -11.83
C GLU A 15 6.53 -16.20 -11.59
N SER A 16 7.66 -16.91 -11.59
CA SER A 16 7.68 -18.35 -11.37
C SER A 16 7.16 -18.72 -9.99
N GLN A 17 7.51 -17.95 -8.94
CA GLN A 17 7.03 -18.18 -7.58
C GLN A 17 5.53 -17.90 -7.45
N LEU A 18 5.04 -16.79 -8.02
CA LEU A 18 3.61 -16.46 -8.00
C LEU A 18 2.78 -17.52 -8.74
N LYS A 19 3.27 -18.01 -9.88
CA LYS A 19 2.63 -19.09 -10.64
C LYS A 19 2.58 -20.39 -9.84
N ALA A 20 3.68 -20.79 -9.19
CA ALA A 20 3.72 -22.00 -8.38
C ALA A 20 2.72 -21.94 -7.23
N ILE A 21 2.71 -20.82 -6.49
CA ILE A 21 1.78 -20.60 -5.39
C ILE A 21 0.32 -20.64 -5.86
N ALA A 22 0.01 -20.01 -7.00
CA ALA A 22 -1.34 -20.02 -7.56
C ALA A 22 -1.80 -21.41 -8.04
N ALA A 23 -0.88 -22.28 -8.46
CA ALA A 23 -1.19 -23.63 -8.89
C ALA A 23 -1.45 -24.58 -7.70
N ASP A 24 -0.75 -24.37 -6.58
CA ASP A 24 -0.73 -25.31 -5.46
C ASP A 24 -1.75 -24.99 -4.36
N PHE A 25 -2.18 -23.74 -4.24
CA PHE A 25 -2.99 -23.28 -3.11
C PHE A 25 -4.24 -22.49 -3.51
N GLN A 26 -5.35 -22.74 -2.81
CA GLN A 26 -6.50 -21.84 -2.81
C GLN A 26 -6.33 -20.79 -1.71
N ILE A 27 -5.79 -19.63 -2.07
CA ILE A 27 -5.46 -18.58 -1.12
C ILE A 27 -6.68 -17.71 -0.82
N SER A 28 -6.95 -17.49 0.47
CA SER A 28 -8.09 -16.68 0.92
C SER A 28 -7.75 -15.19 1.04
N ALA A 29 -6.50 -14.87 1.42
CA ALA A 29 -6.01 -13.51 1.54
C ALA A 29 -4.48 -13.48 1.48
N PHE A 30 -3.94 -12.34 1.08
CA PHE A 30 -2.51 -12.10 0.98
C PHE A 30 -2.18 -10.63 1.25
N LYS A 31 -0.91 -10.36 1.55
CA LYS A 31 -0.39 -9.01 1.79
C LYS A 31 0.74 -8.70 0.83
N ILE A 32 0.75 -7.49 0.27
CA ILE A 32 1.90 -6.93 -0.44
C ILE A 32 2.56 -5.88 0.46
N GLY A 33 3.88 -6.01 0.65
CA GLY A 33 4.73 -5.03 1.33
C GLY A 33 5.50 -4.16 0.34
N MET A 34 6.74 -3.80 0.69
CA MET A 34 7.64 -3.03 -0.19
C MET A 34 7.87 -3.76 -1.53
N LEU A 35 7.61 -3.07 -2.64
CA LEU A 35 8.00 -3.49 -3.99
C LEU A 35 8.92 -2.42 -4.58
N GLY A 36 10.21 -2.73 -4.71
CA GLY A 36 11.26 -1.72 -4.88
C GLY A 36 11.28 -0.96 -6.21
N THR A 37 10.68 -1.48 -7.28
CA THR A 37 10.73 -0.87 -8.62
C THR A 37 9.39 -0.94 -9.34
N ALA A 38 9.22 -0.11 -10.38
CA ALA A 38 8.02 -0.11 -11.21
C ALA A 38 7.82 -1.45 -11.94
N GLU A 39 8.91 -2.06 -12.42
CA GLU A 39 8.88 -3.34 -13.13
C GLU A 39 8.40 -4.48 -12.21
N VAL A 40 8.84 -4.49 -10.94
CA VAL A 40 8.35 -5.46 -9.96
C VAL A 40 6.86 -5.23 -9.67
N ILE A 41 6.43 -3.97 -9.54
CA ILE A 41 5.02 -3.62 -9.31
C ILE A 41 4.15 -4.10 -10.48
N GLU A 42 4.55 -3.82 -11.71
CA GLU A 42 3.84 -4.24 -12.92
C GLU A 42 3.79 -5.77 -13.04
N CYS A 43 4.91 -6.45 -12.79
CA CYS A 43 5.00 -7.91 -12.76
C CYS A 43 4.00 -8.52 -11.77
N VAL A 44 3.99 -8.04 -10.52
CA VAL A 44 3.06 -8.50 -9.49
C VAL A 44 1.62 -8.18 -9.88
N ALA A 45 1.33 -6.96 -10.35
CA ALA A 45 -0.01 -6.58 -10.76
C ALA A 45 -0.55 -7.43 -11.92
N ASN A 46 0.30 -7.80 -12.87
CA ASN A 46 -0.07 -8.71 -13.97
C ASN A 46 -0.43 -10.11 -13.44
N ALA A 47 0.34 -10.65 -12.51
CA ALA A 47 0.03 -11.91 -11.85
C ALA A 47 -1.30 -11.86 -11.08
N LEU A 48 -1.59 -10.76 -10.37
CA LEU A 48 -2.86 -10.58 -9.65
C LEU A 48 -4.09 -10.48 -10.57
N ARG A 49 -3.91 -10.05 -11.82
CA ARG A 49 -4.97 -10.06 -12.83
C ARG A 49 -5.16 -11.45 -13.44
N GLN A 50 -4.10 -12.24 -13.51
CA GLN A 50 -4.11 -13.58 -14.09
C GLN A 50 -4.62 -14.64 -13.12
N TYR A 51 -4.27 -14.54 -11.84
CA TYR A 51 -4.57 -15.54 -10.83
C TYR A 51 -5.36 -14.95 -9.67
N ASN A 52 -6.23 -15.76 -9.06
CA ASN A 52 -7.01 -15.35 -7.88
C ASN A 52 -6.28 -15.76 -6.59
N PHE A 53 -5.73 -14.78 -5.88
CA PHE A 53 -5.09 -14.96 -4.57
C PHE A 53 -6.02 -14.60 -3.39
N GLY A 54 -7.31 -14.35 -3.65
CA GLY A 54 -8.24 -13.90 -2.61
C GLY A 54 -8.10 -12.41 -2.30
N LYS A 55 -8.25 -12.03 -1.02
CA LYS A 55 -8.29 -10.63 -0.58
C LYS A 55 -6.90 -10.00 -0.47
N LEU A 56 -6.74 -8.80 -1.02
CA LEU A 56 -5.47 -8.06 -1.00
C LEU A 56 -5.43 -7.02 0.12
N VAL A 57 -4.43 -7.15 1.01
CA VAL A 57 -3.96 -6.05 1.87
C VAL A 57 -2.69 -5.45 1.27
N LEU A 58 -2.75 -4.18 0.88
CA LEU A 58 -1.61 -3.45 0.32
C LEU A 58 -0.98 -2.53 1.39
N ASP A 59 0.27 -2.81 1.75
CA ASP A 59 1.10 -1.97 2.62
C ASP A 59 2.25 -1.42 1.76
N PRO A 60 2.12 -0.21 1.21
CA PRO A 60 2.96 0.23 0.10
C PRO A 60 4.41 0.51 0.49
N VAL A 61 4.73 0.56 1.80
CA VAL A 61 6.07 0.76 2.40
C VAL A 61 6.97 1.62 1.51
N MET A 62 6.68 2.93 1.48
CA MET A 62 7.35 3.86 0.55
C MET A 62 8.44 4.68 1.22
N ILE A 63 8.44 4.73 2.56
CA ILE A 63 9.33 5.57 3.36
C ILE A 63 9.88 4.73 4.51
N ALA A 64 11.20 4.71 4.66
CA ALA A 64 11.86 4.00 5.75
C ALA A 64 11.49 4.63 7.11
N LYS A 65 11.66 3.88 8.21
CA LYS A 65 11.44 4.42 9.57
C LYS A 65 12.29 5.67 9.89
N GLY A 66 13.39 5.90 9.15
CA GLY A 66 14.22 7.10 9.26
C GLY A 66 13.84 8.25 8.32
N GLY A 67 12.72 8.16 7.59
CA GLY A 67 12.24 9.19 6.66
C GLY A 67 12.81 9.12 5.25
N ALA A 68 13.78 8.25 4.98
CA ALA A 68 14.36 8.08 3.65
C ALA A 68 13.34 7.47 2.66
N PRO A 69 13.14 8.05 1.46
CA PRO A 69 12.33 7.42 0.41
C PRO A 69 12.89 6.05 0.02
N LEU A 70 12.01 5.04 -0.03
CA LEU A 70 12.34 3.69 -0.48
C LEU A 70 11.98 3.48 -1.95
N LEU A 71 10.98 4.21 -2.46
CA LEU A 71 10.53 4.12 -3.84
C LEU A 71 10.85 5.39 -4.62
N GLN A 72 11.24 5.18 -5.88
CA GLN A 72 11.34 6.25 -6.87
C GLN A 72 9.96 6.68 -7.38
N GLN A 73 9.87 7.86 -7.99
CA GLN A 73 8.59 8.44 -8.43
C GLN A 73 7.86 7.57 -9.47
N ASN A 74 8.59 6.90 -10.35
CA ASN A 74 8.02 5.95 -11.31
C ASN A 74 7.37 4.74 -10.62
N ALA A 75 7.97 4.20 -9.56
CA ALA A 75 7.39 3.11 -8.77
C ALA A 75 6.14 3.57 -8.02
N ILE A 76 6.12 4.80 -7.49
CA ILE A 76 4.90 5.38 -6.89
C ILE A 76 3.78 5.50 -7.94
N ASN A 77 4.09 5.92 -9.17
CA ASN A 77 3.10 6.00 -10.24
C ASN A 77 2.60 4.61 -10.64
N ALA A 78 3.49 3.61 -10.75
CA ALA A 78 3.12 2.23 -11.04
C ALA A 78 2.20 1.66 -9.94
N LEU A 79 2.50 1.93 -8.67
CA LEU A 79 1.65 1.54 -7.53
C LEU A 79 0.23 2.12 -7.67
N LYS A 80 0.13 3.43 -7.97
CA LYS A 80 -1.15 4.13 -8.14
C LYS A 80 -1.97 3.56 -9.30
N THR A 81 -1.33 3.28 -10.42
CA THR A 81 -2.01 2.83 -11.64
C THR A 81 -2.37 1.35 -11.59
N HIS A 82 -1.51 0.51 -11.01
CA HIS A 82 -1.61 -0.95 -11.18
C HIS A 82 -2.03 -1.73 -9.93
N LEU A 83 -1.69 -1.26 -8.73
CA LEU A 83 -1.95 -1.99 -7.48
C LEU A 83 -3.04 -1.37 -6.62
N LEU A 84 -3.09 -0.03 -6.49
CA LEU A 84 -4.17 0.63 -5.72
C LEU A 84 -5.57 0.20 -6.17
N PRO A 85 -5.89 0.12 -7.48
CA PRO A 85 -7.23 -0.29 -7.91
C PRO A 85 -7.61 -1.73 -7.56
N LEU A 86 -6.62 -2.57 -7.22
CA LEU A 86 -6.84 -3.97 -6.86
C LEU A 86 -6.97 -4.19 -5.34
N ALA A 87 -6.64 -3.18 -4.52
CA ALA A 87 -6.55 -3.34 -3.08
C ALA A 87 -7.93 -3.39 -2.40
N ASP A 88 -8.20 -4.47 -1.66
CA ASP A 88 -9.36 -4.53 -0.76
C ASP A 88 -9.11 -3.68 0.50
N VAL A 89 -7.88 -3.69 0.99
CA VAL A 89 -7.44 -2.85 2.12
C VAL A 89 -6.10 -2.23 1.77
N ILE A 90 -5.92 -0.94 2.02
CA ILE A 90 -4.61 -0.30 2.07
C ILE A 90 -4.27 0.09 3.51
N THR A 91 -3.03 -0.11 3.93
CA THR A 91 -2.53 0.32 5.24
C THR A 91 -1.33 1.24 5.06
N LEU A 92 -1.39 2.47 5.57
CA LEU A 92 -0.37 3.49 5.36
C LEU A 92 -0.16 4.30 6.63
N ASN A 93 1.06 4.79 6.87
CA ASN A 93 1.30 5.82 7.87
C ASN A 93 0.99 7.23 7.32
N LEU A 94 1.05 8.26 8.17
CA LEU A 94 0.81 9.64 7.74
C LEU A 94 1.70 10.07 6.56
N PRO A 95 3.05 9.98 6.60
CA PRO A 95 3.88 10.35 5.46
C PRO A 95 3.50 9.65 4.15
N GLU A 96 3.16 8.37 4.19
CA GLU A 96 2.74 7.59 3.03
C GLU A 96 1.38 8.06 2.48
N ALA A 97 0.44 8.38 3.37
CA ALA A 97 -0.85 8.97 3.03
C ALA A 97 -0.68 10.29 2.27
N GLU A 98 0.13 11.17 2.83
CA GLU A 98 0.38 12.51 2.29
C GLU A 98 1.08 12.40 0.93
N ALA A 99 2.06 11.50 0.79
CA ALA A 99 2.75 11.26 -0.47
C ALA A 99 1.83 10.72 -1.59
N LEU A 100 0.88 9.84 -1.27
CA LEU A 100 -0.04 9.30 -2.27
C LEU A 100 -1.15 10.27 -2.65
N THR A 101 -1.65 11.05 -1.71
CA THR A 101 -2.87 11.86 -1.87
C THR A 101 -2.61 13.34 -2.11
N GLY A 102 -1.42 13.82 -1.73
CA GLY A 102 -1.07 15.24 -1.68
C GLY A 102 -1.83 16.02 -0.59
N VAL A 103 -2.53 15.34 0.32
CA VAL A 103 -3.30 15.97 1.41
C VAL A 103 -2.47 15.88 2.68
N LYS A 104 -2.15 17.03 3.29
CA LYS A 104 -1.53 17.08 4.62
C LYS A 104 -2.57 16.66 5.66
N ILE A 105 -2.25 15.67 6.50
CA ILE A 105 -3.18 15.12 7.49
C ILE A 105 -2.84 15.66 8.88
N ILE A 106 -3.77 16.42 9.45
CA ILE A 106 -3.63 17.07 10.75
C ILE A 106 -4.84 16.82 11.67
N ASP A 107 -5.95 16.35 11.12
CA ASP A 107 -7.21 16.13 11.83
C ASP A 107 -8.07 15.05 11.12
N ASP A 108 -9.24 14.77 11.70
CA ASP A 108 -10.18 13.79 11.15
C ASP A 108 -10.68 14.16 9.75
N MET A 109 -10.80 15.47 9.46
CA MET A 109 -11.34 15.93 8.19
C MET A 109 -10.33 15.74 7.06
N THR A 110 -9.08 16.10 7.29
CA THR A 110 -7.99 15.89 6.34
C THR A 110 -7.67 14.40 6.16
N ALA A 111 -7.79 13.58 7.21
CA ALA A 111 -7.70 12.13 7.11
C ALA A 111 -8.80 11.54 6.20
N TYR A 112 -10.04 12.00 6.36
CA TYR A 112 -11.15 11.60 5.48
C TYR A 112 -10.91 12.03 4.03
N GLN A 113 -10.44 13.25 3.77
CA GLN A 113 -10.12 13.72 2.41
C GLN A 113 -9.04 12.85 1.75
N ALA A 114 -7.99 12.50 2.49
CA ALA A 114 -6.94 11.61 2.01
C ALA A 114 -7.51 10.21 1.69
N ALA A 115 -8.31 9.64 2.58
CA ALA A 115 -8.95 8.35 2.37
C ALA A 115 -9.88 8.36 1.16
N LYS A 116 -10.68 9.42 0.99
CA LYS A 116 -11.59 9.56 -0.15
C LYS A 116 -10.83 9.55 -1.48
N LYS A 117 -9.71 10.27 -1.58
CA LYS A 117 -8.84 10.24 -2.78
C LYS A 117 -8.31 8.83 -3.07
N LEU A 118 -7.93 8.06 -2.05
CA LEU A 118 -7.48 6.68 -2.23
C LEU A 118 -8.63 5.76 -2.67
N GLN A 119 -9.83 5.97 -2.15
CA GLN A 119 -11.02 5.25 -2.59
C GLN A 119 -11.41 5.60 -4.04
N ASP A 120 -11.24 6.85 -4.46
CA ASP A 120 -11.46 7.26 -5.86
C ASP A 120 -10.43 6.62 -6.82
N LEU A 121 -9.29 6.14 -6.31
CA LEU A 121 -8.31 5.32 -7.06
C LEU A 121 -8.66 3.82 -7.05
N GLY A 122 -9.81 3.42 -6.49
CA GLY A 122 -10.32 2.05 -6.51
C GLY A 122 -10.08 1.24 -5.23
N VAL A 123 -9.40 1.81 -4.23
CA VAL A 123 -9.19 1.13 -2.95
C VAL A 123 -10.51 1.02 -2.19
N LYS A 124 -10.84 -0.15 -1.65
CA LYS A 124 -12.11 -0.32 -0.90
C LYS A 124 -12.01 0.24 0.52
N THR A 125 -11.09 -0.30 1.32
CA THR A 125 -10.89 0.10 2.72
C THR A 125 -9.55 0.79 2.90
N VAL A 126 -9.53 1.92 3.59
CA VAL A 126 -8.32 2.69 3.89
C VAL A 126 -8.05 2.71 5.39
N VAL A 127 -6.87 2.25 5.79
CA VAL A 127 -6.37 2.33 7.16
C VAL A 127 -5.20 3.30 7.22
N ILE A 128 -5.41 4.45 7.85
CA ILE A 128 -4.37 5.46 8.07
C ILE A 128 -3.89 5.34 9.52
N LYS A 129 -2.65 4.87 9.67
CA LYS A 129 -1.94 4.74 10.94
C LYS A 129 -1.45 6.13 11.33
N GLY A 130 -2.09 6.76 12.32
CA GLY A 130 -1.80 8.14 12.70
C GLY A 130 -0.49 8.28 13.47
N GLY A 131 -0.09 7.24 14.22
CA GLY A 131 1.09 7.30 15.07
C GLY A 131 1.05 8.50 16.05
N HIS A 132 2.20 8.89 16.59
CA HIS A 132 2.32 10.17 17.27
C HIS A 132 2.43 11.25 16.18
N LEU A 133 1.38 12.05 15.99
CA LEU A 133 1.51 13.35 15.32
C LEU A 133 2.73 14.04 15.92
N ALA A 134 3.66 14.50 15.08
CA ALA A 134 4.93 15.08 15.50
C ALA A 134 4.73 16.01 16.72
N ASP A 135 5.43 15.73 17.82
CA ASP A 135 5.40 16.45 19.09
C ASP A 135 4.14 16.33 19.96
N SER A 136 3.20 15.44 19.66
CA SER A 136 2.09 15.18 20.58
C SER A 136 2.59 14.41 21.81
N GLN A 137 2.60 15.06 22.98
CA GLN A 137 2.63 14.40 24.30
C GLN A 137 1.28 13.73 24.63
N SER A 138 0.43 13.51 23.64
CA SER A 138 -0.87 12.88 23.80
C SER A 138 -0.68 11.44 24.27
N ALA A 139 -1.36 11.06 25.35
CA ALA A 139 -1.47 9.66 25.77
C ALA A 139 -2.26 8.79 24.76
N HIS A 140 -2.78 9.39 23.69
CA HIS A 140 -3.65 8.75 22.72
C HIS A 140 -3.02 8.74 21.33
N CYS A 141 -2.82 7.52 20.80
CA CYS A 141 -2.58 7.27 19.38
C CYS A 141 -3.95 7.05 18.72
N ARG A 142 -4.17 7.66 17.55
CA ARG A 142 -5.40 7.49 16.76
C ARG A 142 -5.04 6.91 15.41
N ASP A 143 -5.78 5.88 15.01
CA ASP A 143 -5.78 5.35 13.65
C ASP A 143 -7.17 5.55 13.05
N TRP A 144 -7.22 5.83 11.75
CA TRP A 144 -8.48 5.97 11.01
C TRP A 144 -8.72 4.75 10.13
N VAL A 145 -9.97 4.28 10.14
CA VAL A 145 -10.43 3.21 9.25
C VAL A 145 -11.65 3.72 8.48
N PHE A 146 -11.50 3.80 7.16
CA PHE A 146 -12.56 4.21 6.24
C PHE A 146 -12.94 3.02 5.36
N THR A 147 -14.13 2.46 5.59
CA THR A 147 -14.69 1.37 4.80
C THR A 147 -15.49 1.91 3.62
N PRO A 148 -15.80 1.09 2.60
CA PRO A 148 -16.81 1.45 1.61
C PRO A 148 -18.12 1.80 2.30
N MET A 149 -18.82 2.81 1.80
CA MET A 149 -20.21 3.04 2.20
C MET A 149 -21.03 1.80 1.79
N PRO A 150 -21.95 1.32 2.64
CA PRO A 150 -22.85 0.24 2.25
C PRO A 150 -23.56 0.62 0.95
N SER A 151 -23.57 -0.29 -0.01
CA SER A 151 -24.44 -0.15 -1.18
C SER A 151 -25.89 -0.13 -0.66
N ILE A 152 -26.58 0.99 -0.87
CA ILE A 152 -28.01 1.16 -0.54
C ILE A 152 -28.84 0.23 -1.45
#